data_AF-A0A9P6E123-F1
#
_entry.id   AF-A0A9P6E123-F1
#
_cell.length_a   1.000
_cell.length_b   1.000
_cell.length_c   1.000
_cell.angle_alpha   90.00
_cell.angle_beta   90.00
_cell.angle_gamma   90.00
#
_symmetry.space_group_name_H-M   'P 1'
#
loop_
_entity.id
_entity.type
_entity.pdbx_description
1 polymer ?
#
loop_
_entity_poly.entity_id
_entity_poly.type
_entity_poly.pdbx_seq_one_letter_code
_entity_poly.pdbx_strand_id
1 'polypeptide(L)'
;MSPSLVRALSSLCPFPQGNRIIATDFSRTVLINSADENLTSVLSEVTLSQSRPLRYLLTSYIHEALPAEYFDLDTEYRFIPQGAPNDPDLPLPPDHEILSTHTRHSDFDRYTLVNNRAAAEQFFRWKASKCAERVLTLVGTAIHAESLGFMERHRPFQPRYRLEPLPEPTRAHLIATARPAFPHFVSLLNGSRSFSLLLDEELTPSEGTGYARTFSCRLTAVDGQLPSGDVPKNLCVKLFDDHAASVPSLSDYPSLRTWSQDFYTAEDMLQNEVNAYMRLEHAWGTVVPYFYGTHRVSELVYPALAVRTVLLVHTSGWTAPGWDSDGVCDEVREEPGPTFRCCSNRISARSRSPHSPIC
;
A
#
# COMPACT_ATOMS: atom_id res chain seq x y z
N MET A 1 -12.96 -3.10 -1.51
CA MET A 1 -13.55 -2.07 -2.39
C MET A 1 -15.04 -1.96 -2.06
N SER A 2 -15.63 -0.75 -1.97
CA SER A 2 -17.05 -0.61 -1.60
C SER A 2 -17.97 -1.22 -2.68
N PRO A 3 -19.03 -1.97 -2.31
CA PRO A 3 -20.05 -2.47 -3.25
C PRO A 3 -20.76 -1.38 -4.06
N SER A 4 -20.74 -0.13 -3.61
CA SER A 4 -21.30 1.02 -4.34
C SER A 4 -20.40 1.47 -5.49
N LEU A 5 -19.07 1.40 -5.33
CA LEU A 5 -18.10 1.75 -6.37
C LEU A 5 -18.15 0.70 -7.49
N VAL A 6 -18.14 -0.58 -7.14
CA VAL A 6 -18.23 -1.69 -8.11
C VAL A 6 -19.54 -1.60 -8.91
N ARG A 7 -20.67 -1.26 -8.28
CA ARG A 7 -21.95 -1.04 -8.98
C ARG A 7 -21.92 0.20 -9.88
N ALA A 8 -21.36 1.32 -9.42
CA ALA A 8 -21.21 2.52 -10.24
C ALA A 8 -20.33 2.26 -11.47
N LEU A 9 -19.27 1.47 -11.33
CA LEU A 9 -18.38 1.08 -12.42
C LEU A 9 -19.05 0.10 -13.39
N SER A 10 -19.73 -0.93 -12.86
CA SER A 10 -20.50 -1.88 -13.68
C SER A 10 -21.64 -1.21 -14.44
N SER A 11 -22.22 -0.13 -13.90
CA SER A 11 -23.27 0.65 -14.56
C SER A 11 -22.74 1.58 -15.66
N LEU A 12 -21.46 1.97 -15.60
CA LEU A 12 -20.83 2.81 -16.63
C LEU A 12 -20.38 1.98 -17.84
N CYS A 13 -20.18 0.67 -17.68
CA CYS A 13 -19.73 -0.22 -18.74
C CYS A 13 -20.40 -1.60 -18.62
N PRO A 14 -21.61 -1.79 -19.17
CA PRO A 14 -22.19 -3.12 -19.28
C PRO A 14 -21.29 -3.98 -20.17
N PHE A 15 -20.69 -5.01 -19.57
CA PHE A 15 -19.63 -5.85 -20.14
C PHE A 15 -19.81 -6.20 -21.63
N PRO A 16 -18.73 -6.01 -22.43
CA PRO A 16 -18.34 -7.02 -23.40
C PRO A 16 -16.85 -7.40 -23.24
N GLN A 17 -16.53 -8.63 -23.67
CA GLN A 17 -15.17 -9.08 -23.92
C GLN A 17 -14.54 -8.21 -25.02
N GLY A 18 -13.36 -7.64 -24.78
CA GLY A 18 -12.63 -6.85 -25.78
C GLY A 18 -11.55 -5.96 -25.15
N ASN A 19 -10.61 -5.50 -25.99
CA ASN A 19 -9.63 -4.49 -25.59
C ASN A 19 -10.38 -3.23 -25.19
N ARG A 20 -10.10 -2.76 -23.99
CA ARG A 20 -10.57 -1.47 -23.53
C ARG A 20 -9.42 -0.46 -23.77
N ILE A 21 -9.70 0.82 -23.93
CA ILE A 21 -8.69 1.89 -23.95
C ILE A 21 -9.22 3.04 -23.10
N ILE A 22 -8.40 3.57 -22.19
CA ILE A 22 -8.66 4.87 -21.55
C ILE A 22 -7.80 5.92 -22.23
N ALA A 23 -8.45 6.94 -22.76
CA ALA A 23 -7.78 8.17 -23.19
C ALA A 23 -8.22 9.31 -22.27
N THR A 24 -7.29 10.11 -21.77
CA THR A 24 -7.61 11.26 -20.92
C THR A 24 -6.62 12.39 -21.14
N ASP A 25 -7.12 13.63 -21.05
CA ASP A 25 -6.32 14.86 -21.05
C ASP A 25 -6.39 15.58 -19.69
N PHE A 26 -6.78 14.87 -18.62
CA PHE A 26 -7.07 15.36 -17.27
C PHE A 26 -8.32 16.24 -17.11
N SER A 27 -8.89 16.73 -18.20
CA SER A 27 -10.18 17.45 -18.22
C SER A 27 -11.34 16.57 -18.66
N ARG A 28 -11.05 15.59 -19.52
CA ARG A 28 -11.99 14.61 -20.11
C ARG A 28 -11.37 13.23 -20.06
N THR A 29 -12.22 12.22 -19.94
CA THR A 29 -11.81 10.81 -19.98
C THR A 29 -12.73 10.05 -20.92
N VAL A 30 -12.16 9.44 -21.94
CA VAL A 30 -12.86 8.64 -22.93
C VAL A 30 -12.55 7.18 -22.64
N LEU A 31 -13.61 6.38 -22.49
CA LEU A 31 -13.52 4.93 -22.36
C LEU A 31 -13.93 4.32 -23.71
N ILE A 32 -12.97 3.69 -24.38
CA ILE A 32 -13.22 2.98 -25.63
C ILE A 32 -13.34 1.51 -25.28
N ASN A 33 -14.53 0.93 -25.46
CA ASN A 33 -14.78 -0.49 -25.24
C ASN A 33 -14.91 -1.17 -26.59
N SER A 34 -14.03 -2.13 -26.88
CA SER A 34 -13.96 -2.89 -28.12
C SER A 34 -13.33 -2.13 -29.30
N ALA A 35 -12.18 -2.63 -29.75
CA ALA A 35 -11.72 -2.48 -31.12
C ALA A 35 -11.87 -3.87 -31.77
N ASP A 36 -12.93 -4.07 -32.56
CA ASP A 36 -13.02 -5.20 -33.49
C ASP A 36 -12.09 -4.93 -34.70
N GLU A 37 -11.72 -5.97 -35.45
CA GLU A 37 -10.86 -5.88 -36.65
C GLU A 37 -11.41 -4.88 -37.71
N ASN A 38 -12.70 -4.55 -37.62
CA ASN A 38 -13.39 -3.57 -38.46
C ASN A 38 -13.39 -2.12 -37.91
N LEU A 39 -12.69 -1.82 -36.81
CA LEU A 39 -12.60 -0.49 -36.18
C LEU A 39 -13.96 0.16 -35.81
N THR A 40 -15.06 -0.59 -35.76
CA THR A 40 -16.34 -0.11 -35.22
C THR A 40 -16.25 -0.01 -33.70
N SER A 41 -15.62 1.05 -33.21
CA SER A 41 -15.49 1.37 -31.80
C SER A 41 -16.81 1.84 -31.21
N VAL A 42 -17.27 1.20 -30.12
CA VAL A 42 -18.27 1.82 -29.25
C VAL A 42 -17.52 2.82 -28.37
N LEU A 43 -17.50 4.08 -28.81
CA LEU A 43 -17.02 5.22 -28.04
C LEU A 43 -18.06 5.54 -26.96
N SER A 44 -17.75 5.21 -25.71
CA SER A 44 -18.47 5.79 -24.58
C SER A 44 -17.65 6.95 -24.05
N GLU A 45 -17.99 8.16 -24.48
CA GLU A 45 -17.43 9.37 -23.89
C GLU A 45 -18.07 9.59 -22.52
N VAL A 46 -17.30 9.36 -21.45
CA VAL A 46 -17.73 9.67 -20.09
C VAL A 46 -17.14 11.02 -19.71
N THR A 47 -17.90 12.09 -19.90
CA THR A 47 -17.50 13.39 -19.35
C THR A 47 -17.52 13.29 -17.83
N LEU A 48 -16.34 13.32 -17.21
CA LEU A 48 -16.24 13.25 -15.76
C LEU A 48 -16.73 14.55 -15.17
N SER A 49 -17.77 14.47 -14.33
CA SER A 49 -18.02 15.52 -13.36
C SER A 49 -16.77 15.67 -12.47
N GLN A 50 -16.49 16.89 -12.01
CA GLN A 50 -15.42 17.17 -11.04
C GLN A 50 -15.46 16.27 -9.79
N SER A 51 -16.57 15.54 -9.59
CA SER A 51 -16.80 14.65 -8.48
C SER A 51 -16.16 13.25 -8.57
N ARG A 52 -15.51 12.86 -9.67
CA ARG A 52 -14.83 11.55 -9.74
C ARG A 52 -13.39 11.72 -10.22
N PRO A 53 -12.40 11.65 -9.32
CA PRO A 53 -11.00 11.82 -9.71
C PRO A 53 -10.59 10.74 -10.71
N LEU A 54 -9.98 11.15 -11.84
CA LEU A 54 -9.47 10.31 -12.93
C LEU A 54 -8.73 9.04 -12.44
N ARG A 55 -7.98 9.15 -11.33
CA ARG A 55 -7.31 8.01 -10.67
C ARG A 55 -8.26 6.87 -10.32
N TYR A 56 -9.48 7.13 -9.86
CA TYR A 56 -10.41 6.05 -9.51
C TYR A 56 -10.80 5.26 -10.74
N LEU A 57 -10.97 5.94 -11.88
CA LEU A 57 -11.32 5.30 -13.13
C LEU A 57 -10.13 4.54 -13.71
N LEU A 58 -8.95 5.16 -13.73
CA LEU A 58 -7.72 4.51 -14.16
C LEU A 58 -7.44 3.28 -13.30
N THR A 59 -7.44 3.39 -11.97
CA THR A 59 -7.20 2.27 -11.06
C THR A 59 -8.25 1.18 -11.22
N SER A 60 -9.54 1.53 -11.32
CA SER A 60 -10.61 0.53 -11.47
C SER A 60 -10.52 -0.18 -12.81
N TYR A 61 -10.24 0.57 -13.87
CA TYR A 61 -10.04 0.01 -15.19
C TYR A 61 -8.81 -0.87 -15.26
N ILE A 62 -7.67 -0.41 -14.75
CA ILE A 62 -6.42 -1.16 -14.70
C ILE A 62 -6.68 -2.46 -13.95
N HIS A 63 -7.38 -2.41 -12.82
CA HIS A 63 -7.78 -3.59 -12.04
C HIS A 63 -8.78 -4.53 -12.74
N GLU A 64 -9.71 -4.02 -13.57
CA GLU A 64 -10.73 -4.85 -14.24
C GLU A 64 -10.33 -5.33 -15.65
N ALA A 65 -9.57 -4.53 -16.39
CA ALA A 65 -9.29 -4.73 -17.81
C ALA A 65 -7.99 -5.47 -18.06
N LEU A 66 -7.02 -5.36 -17.14
CA LEU A 66 -5.80 -6.13 -17.23
C LEU A 66 -6.05 -7.51 -16.63
N PRO A 67 -5.70 -8.60 -17.35
CA PRO A 67 -5.62 -9.92 -16.74
C PRO A 67 -4.79 -9.84 -15.46
N ALA A 68 -5.14 -10.62 -14.43
CA ALA A 68 -4.38 -10.61 -13.17
C ALA A 68 -2.88 -10.88 -13.45
N GLU A 69 -2.61 -11.66 -14.50
CA GLU A 69 -1.28 -12.03 -14.99
C GLU A 69 -0.50 -10.86 -15.60
N TYR A 70 -1.13 -9.73 -15.95
CA TYR A 70 -0.43 -8.55 -16.49
C TYR A 70 0.25 -7.72 -15.39
N PHE A 71 -0.24 -7.84 -14.15
CA PHE A 71 0.45 -7.31 -12.97
C PHE A 71 1.42 -8.30 -12.35
N ASP A 72 1.39 -9.57 -12.78
CA ASP A 72 2.42 -10.54 -12.45
C ASP A 72 3.71 -10.13 -13.17
N LEU A 73 4.44 -9.23 -12.52
CA LEU A 73 5.83 -8.89 -12.82
C LEU A 73 6.63 -10.19 -12.85
N ASP A 74 6.89 -10.78 -14.04
CA ASP A 74 7.78 -11.94 -14.26
C ASP A 74 8.00 -12.73 -12.96
N THR A 75 6.92 -13.23 -12.37
CA THR A 75 6.99 -13.86 -11.05
C THR A 75 7.60 -15.21 -11.32
N GLU A 76 8.94 -15.27 -11.29
CA GLU A 76 9.66 -16.54 -11.30
C GLU A 76 8.93 -17.47 -10.34
N TYR A 77 8.35 -18.52 -10.93
CA TYR A 77 7.31 -19.34 -10.33
C TYR A 77 7.72 -19.78 -8.91
N ARG A 78 7.14 -19.13 -7.90
CA ARG A 78 7.32 -19.38 -6.46
C ARG A 78 8.71 -19.01 -5.93
N PHE A 79 8.73 -18.04 -5.02
CA PHE A 79 9.92 -17.74 -4.22
C PHE A 79 10.21 -18.93 -3.30
N ILE A 80 11.30 -19.65 -3.56
CA ILE A 80 11.81 -20.67 -2.64
C ILE A 80 12.83 -19.94 -1.76
N PRO A 81 12.55 -19.69 -0.46
CA PRO A 81 13.55 -19.10 0.41
C PRO A 81 14.79 -19.98 0.38
N GLN A 82 15.95 -19.36 0.14
CA GLN A 82 17.25 -19.99 0.26
C GLN A 82 17.84 -19.62 1.61
N GLY A 83 18.46 -20.58 2.28
CA GLY A 83 19.04 -20.41 3.61
C GLY A 83 19.69 -21.71 4.07
N ALA A 84 20.44 -21.62 5.16
CA ALA A 84 20.94 -22.80 5.86
C ALA A 84 19.94 -23.15 6.97
N PRO A 85 19.62 -24.44 7.18
CA PRO A 85 18.87 -24.82 8.37
C PRO A 85 19.68 -24.41 9.61
N ASN A 86 18.99 -23.88 10.62
CA ASN A 86 19.54 -23.86 11.97
C ASN A 86 20.00 -25.27 12.33
N ASP A 87 21.09 -25.37 13.08
CA ASP A 87 21.58 -26.65 13.58
C ASP A 87 20.42 -27.42 14.23
N PRO A 88 20.02 -28.59 13.67
CA PRO A 88 18.86 -29.33 14.16
C PRO A 88 19.07 -29.86 15.59
N ASP A 89 20.31 -29.91 16.06
CA ASP A 89 20.66 -30.31 17.42
C ASP A 89 20.49 -29.16 18.44
N LEU A 90 20.35 -27.91 17.96
CA LEU A 90 20.03 -26.78 18.83
C LEU A 90 18.51 -26.70 19.06
N PRO A 91 18.04 -26.75 20.32
CA PRO A 91 16.62 -26.61 20.60
C PRO A 91 16.13 -25.21 20.23
N LEU A 92 14.89 -25.12 19.77
CA LEU A 92 14.25 -23.82 19.56
C LEU A 92 14.16 -23.05 20.89
N PRO A 93 14.37 -21.72 20.88
CA PRO A 93 14.16 -20.89 22.05
C PRO A 93 12.72 -21.07 22.58
N PRO A 94 12.50 -21.02 23.90
CA PRO A 94 11.15 -21.10 24.45
C PRO A 94 10.31 -19.87 24.10
N ASP A 95 8.97 -20.03 24.07
CA ASP A 95 8.05 -18.97 23.64
C ASP A 95 8.20 -17.65 24.42
N HIS A 96 8.50 -17.69 25.72
CA HIS A 96 8.68 -16.48 26.52
C HIS A 96 9.92 -15.66 26.09
N GLU A 97 10.96 -16.34 25.59
CA GLU A 97 12.13 -15.68 25.01
C GLU A 97 11.77 -15.06 23.67
N ILE A 98 11.07 -15.78 22.80
CA ILE A 98 10.58 -15.24 21.51
C ILE A 98 9.69 -14.01 21.74
N LEU A 99 8.73 -14.09 22.65
CA LEU A 99 7.80 -12.99 22.96
C LEU A 99 8.48 -11.74 23.52
N SER A 100 9.62 -11.89 24.19
CA SER A 100 10.38 -10.78 24.78
C SER A 100 11.47 -10.21 23.85
N THR A 101 12.02 -11.02 22.96
CA THR A 101 13.13 -10.64 22.08
C THR A 101 12.69 -10.25 20.67
N HIS A 102 11.61 -10.85 20.15
CA HIS A 102 11.14 -10.60 18.80
C HIS A 102 10.07 -9.50 18.79
N THR A 103 10.24 -8.58 17.87
CA THR A 103 9.48 -7.33 17.77
C THR A 103 8.86 -7.11 16.40
N ARG A 104 9.29 -7.87 15.37
CA ARG A 104 8.83 -7.74 13.97
C ARG A 104 8.89 -9.07 13.22
N HIS A 105 8.29 -9.12 12.03
CA HIS A 105 8.30 -10.32 11.20
C HIS A 105 9.71 -10.68 10.74
N SER A 106 10.57 -9.69 10.45
CA SER A 106 11.95 -9.95 10.00
C SER A 106 12.90 -10.47 11.08
N ASP A 107 12.47 -10.51 12.35
CA ASP A 107 13.22 -11.23 13.40
C ASP A 107 13.08 -12.76 13.22
N PHE A 108 12.10 -13.22 12.43
CA PHE A 108 11.90 -14.63 12.10
C PHE A 108 12.48 -14.95 10.73
N ASP A 109 13.46 -15.86 10.69
CA ASP A 109 14.04 -16.32 9.43
C ASP A 109 13.02 -17.08 8.57
N ARG A 110 12.69 -16.54 7.40
CA ARG A 110 11.67 -17.10 6.48
C ARG A 110 12.04 -18.50 6.01
N TYR A 111 13.32 -18.83 5.86
CA TYR A 111 13.75 -20.18 5.51
C TYR A 111 13.38 -21.18 6.61
N THR A 112 13.66 -20.82 7.86
CA THR A 112 13.32 -21.61 9.05
C THR A 112 11.81 -21.78 9.18
N LEU A 113 11.02 -20.72 8.99
CA LEU A 113 9.54 -20.81 9.03
C LEU A 113 8.98 -21.80 8.00
N VAL A 114 9.61 -21.92 6.83
CA VAL A 114 9.15 -22.83 5.77
C VAL A 114 9.52 -24.29 6.03
N ASN A 115 10.68 -24.51 6.64
CA ASN A 115 11.26 -25.86 6.78
C ASN A 115 11.12 -26.46 8.18
N ASN A 116 10.76 -25.66 9.20
CA ASN A 116 10.57 -26.10 10.57
C ASN A 116 9.17 -25.72 11.08
N ARG A 117 8.29 -26.72 11.21
CA ARG A 117 6.91 -26.53 11.66
C ARG A 117 6.82 -25.97 13.08
N ALA A 118 7.68 -26.39 13.99
CA ALA A 118 7.65 -25.90 15.37
C ALA A 118 8.00 -24.41 15.43
N ALA A 119 8.97 -23.96 14.62
CA ALA A 119 9.31 -22.54 14.49
C ALA A 119 8.15 -21.73 13.88
N ALA A 120 7.47 -22.26 12.86
CA ALA A 120 6.28 -21.63 12.30
C ALA A 120 5.16 -21.48 13.34
N GLU A 121 4.89 -22.52 14.13
CA GLU A 121 3.89 -22.48 15.19
C GLU A 121 4.27 -21.47 16.30
N GLN A 122 5.55 -21.32 16.62
CA GLN A 122 6.04 -20.25 17.52
C GLN A 122 5.79 -18.87 16.95
N PHE A 123 6.09 -18.65 15.67
CA PHE A 123 5.79 -17.41 14.98
C PHE A 123 4.29 -17.09 15.05
N PHE A 124 3.40 -18.05 14.80
CA PHE A 124 1.95 -17.80 14.88
C PHE A 124 1.49 -17.45 16.29
N ARG A 125 2.05 -18.07 17.33
CA ARG A 125 1.74 -17.71 18.73
C ARG A 125 2.25 -16.32 19.09
N TRP A 126 3.48 -15.99 18.68
CA TRP A 126 4.01 -14.63 18.79
C TRP A 126 3.10 -13.64 18.08
N LYS A 127 2.70 -13.95 16.85
CA LYS A 127 1.85 -13.08 16.04
C LYS A 127 0.47 -12.89 16.65
N ALA A 128 -0.15 -13.96 17.16
CA ALA A 128 -1.41 -13.88 17.88
C ALA A 128 -1.30 -13.02 19.15
N SER A 129 -0.19 -13.14 19.89
CA SER A 129 0.09 -12.27 21.04
C SER A 129 0.16 -10.81 20.62
N LYS A 130 0.87 -10.49 19.52
CA LYS A 130 0.95 -9.14 18.98
C LYS A 130 -0.41 -8.63 18.53
N CYS A 131 -1.16 -9.39 17.74
CA CYS A 131 -2.51 -8.98 17.33
C CYS A 131 -3.50 -8.78 18.50
N ALA A 132 -3.25 -9.41 19.66
CA ALA A 132 -4.05 -9.20 20.86
C ALA A 132 -3.67 -7.94 21.65
N GLU A 133 -2.49 -7.36 21.41
CA GLU A 133 -2.12 -6.07 22.00
C GLU A 133 -3.00 -4.96 21.41
N ARG A 134 -3.38 -3.99 22.25
CA ARG A 134 -4.32 -2.93 21.88
C ARG A 134 -3.75 -2.07 20.76
N VAL A 135 -4.49 -1.91 19.65
CA VAL A 135 -4.15 -0.95 18.60
C VAL A 135 -4.09 0.45 19.20
N LEU A 136 -2.92 1.06 19.12
CA LEU A 136 -2.69 2.40 19.66
C LEU A 136 -3.30 3.46 18.74
N THR A 137 -4.06 4.39 19.33
CA THR A 137 -4.45 5.64 18.68
C THR A 137 -3.20 6.52 18.57
N LEU A 138 -2.80 6.85 17.35
CA LEU A 138 -1.59 7.64 17.08
C LEU A 138 -1.90 9.11 16.75
N VAL A 139 -3.17 9.45 16.51
CA VAL A 139 -3.61 10.83 16.31
C VAL A 139 -3.23 11.68 17.52
N GLY A 140 -2.69 12.88 17.27
CA GLY A 140 -2.15 13.79 18.27
C GLY A 140 -0.73 13.44 18.76
N THR A 141 -0.14 12.34 18.29
CA THR A 141 1.21 11.93 18.70
C THR A 141 2.26 12.62 17.82
N ALA A 142 3.33 13.11 18.45
CA ALA A 142 4.53 13.52 17.75
C ALA A 142 5.42 12.29 17.48
N ILE A 143 5.84 12.12 16.24
CA ILE A 143 6.79 11.08 15.83
C ILE A 143 8.12 11.70 15.45
N HIS A 144 9.22 11.06 15.86
CA HIS A 144 10.57 11.44 15.50
C HIS A 144 11.15 10.46 14.50
N ALA A 145 11.66 10.96 13.38
CA ALA A 145 12.20 10.16 12.30
C ALA A 145 13.61 10.60 11.90
N GLU A 146 14.46 9.62 11.64
CA GLU A 146 15.75 9.73 10.99
C GLU A 146 15.57 9.85 9.47
N SER A 147 16.07 10.93 8.91
CA SER A 147 15.97 11.23 7.49
C SER A 147 16.67 10.16 6.65
N LEU A 148 15.98 9.59 5.66
CA LEU A 148 16.53 8.60 4.72
C LEU A 148 17.07 7.31 5.36
N GLY A 149 16.89 7.10 6.67
CA GLY A 149 17.48 5.95 7.38
C GLY A 149 17.04 4.57 6.87
N PHE A 150 15.91 4.49 6.17
CA PHE A 150 15.53 3.24 5.48
C PHE A 150 16.34 3.03 4.20
N MET A 151 16.51 4.07 3.37
CA MET A 151 17.24 4.00 2.11
C MET A 151 18.75 3.76 2.28
N GLU A 152 19.33 4.19 3.40
CA GLU A 152 20.75 3.91 3.69
C GLU A 152 21.03 2.41 3.81
N ARG A 153 20.03 1.65 4.27
CA ARG A 153 20.13 0.19 4.45
C ARG A 153 19.55 -0.60 3.29
N HIS A 154 18.65 0.01 2.52
CA HIS A 154 17.93 -0.64 1.44
C HIS A 154 18.09 0.14 0.14
N ARG A 155 18.74 -0.48 -0.84
CA ARG A 155 18.82 0.10 -2.18
C ARG A 155 17.50 -0.13 -2.91
N PRO A 156 16.90 0.92 -3.52
CA PRO A 156 15.78 0.72 -4.44
C PRO A 156 16.14 -0.28 -5.53
N PHE A 157 15.18 -1.12 -5.91
CA PHE A 157 15.39 -2.02 -7.04
C PHE A 157 15.55 -1.21 -8.31
N GLN A 158 16.66 -1.45 -9.00
CA GLN A 158 16.83 -0.93 -10.34
C GLN A 158 16.00 -1.78 -11.29
N PRO A 159 15.25 -1.15 -12.23
CA PRO A 159 14.54 -1.91 -13.24
C PRO A 159 15.55 -2.71 -14.06
N ARG A 160 15.22 -3.99 -14.32
CA ARG A 160 16.07 -4.90 -15.11
C ARG A 160 16.36 -4.35 -16.50
N TYR A 161 15.40 -3.62 -17.06
CA TYR A 161 15.51 -2.94 -18.34
C TYR A 161 15.55 -1.44 -18.12
N ARG A 162 16.34 -0.74 -18.93
CA ARG A 162 16.35 0.72 -18.95
C ARG A 162 14.95 1.21 -19.32
N LEU A 163 14.38 2.09 -18.49
CA LEU A 163 13.13 2.77 -18.83
C LEU A 163 13.39 3.68 -20.04
N GLU A 164 12.58 3.52 -21.08
CA GLU A 164 12.60 4.42 -22.23
C GLU A 164 12.15 5.81 -21.79
N PRO A 165 12.75 6.88 -22.33
CA PRO A 165 12.27 8.22 -22.05
C PRO A 165 10.83 8.36 -22.56
N LEU A 166 10.02 9.09 -21.81
CA LEU A 166 8.68 9.44 -22.28
C LEU A 166 8.76 10.25 -23.59
N PRO A 167 7.79 10.08 -24.50
CA PRO A 167 7.63 10.99 -25.62
C PRO A 167 7.57 12.44 -25.13
N GLU A 168 8.28 13.35 -25.80
CA GLU A 168 8.35 14.77 -25.38
C GLU A 168 6.97 15.42 -25.20
N PRO A 169 5.94 15.14 -26.04
CA PRO A 169 4.59 15.66 -25.80
C PRO A 169 4.00 15.22 -24.45
N THR A 170 4.19 13.95 -24.07
CA THR A 170 3.73 13.41 -22.79
C THR A 170 4.49 14.06 -21.63
N ARG A 171 5.80 14.20 -21.76
CA ARG A 171 6.64 14.85 -20.73
C ARG A 171 6.24 16.31 -20.52
N ALA A 172 6.10 17.08 -21.61
CA ALA A 172 5.68 18.48 -21.55
C ALA A 172 4.31 18.63 -20.87
N HIS A 173 3.39 17.70 -21.17
CA HIS A 173 2.08 17.67 -20.55
C HIS A 173 2.13 17.35 -19.05
N LEU A 174 2.94 16.38 -18.61
CA LEU A 174 3.13 16.09 -17.19
C LEU A 174 3.72 17.30 -16.44
N ILE A 175 4.71 17.99 -17.03
CA ILE A 175 5.28 19.20 -16.43
C ILE A 175 4.22 20.30 -16.32
N ALA A 176 3.43 20.52 -17.37
CA ALA A 176 2.39 21.56 -17.38
C ALA A 176 1.25 21.29 -16.40
N THR A 177 1.00 20.02 -16.06
CA THR A 177 -0.08 19.61 -15.13
C THR A 177 0.40 19.34 -13.72
N ALA A 178 1.72 19.40 -13.46
CA ALA A 178 2.28 19.16 -12.16
C ALA A 178 1.86 20.24 -11.16
N ARG A 179 1.49 19.80 -9.96
CA ARG A 179 1.25 20.67 -8.80
C ARG A 179 2.55 21.40 -8.42
N PRO A 180 2.47 22.56 -7.74
CA PRO A 180 3.64 23.22 -7.19
C PRO A 180 4.50 22.26 -6.37
N ALA A 181 5.80 22.20 -6.70
CA ALA A 181 6.80 21.49 -5.94
C ALA A 181 7.31 22.36 -4.78
N PHE A 182 7.96 21.73 -3.80
CA PHE A 182 8.56 22.40 -2.65
C PHE A 182 10.08 22.15 -2.64
N PRO A 183 10.85 22.76 -3.55
CA PRO A 183 12.28 22.45 -3.70
C PRO A 183 13.10 22.79 -2.46
N HIS A 184 12.73 23.85 -1.72
CA HIS A 184 13.39 24.21 -0.46
C HIS A 184 13.14 23.16 0.62
N PHE A 185 11.91 22.65 0.70
CA PHE A 185 11.56 21.56 1.60
C PHE A 185 12.30 20.26 1.27
N VAL A 186 12.41 19.90 -0.02
CA VAL A 186 13.20 18.75 -0.47
C VAL A 186 14.67 18.91 -0.06
N SER A 187 15.26 20.09 -0.29
CA SER A 187 16.64 20.38 0.12
C SER A 187 16.81 20.32 1.64
N LEU A 188 15.83 20.81 2.39
CA LEU A 188 15.82 20.79 3.85
C LEU A 188 15.81 19.35 4.38
N LEU A 189 14.93 18.48 3.85
CA LEU A 189 14.86 17.07 4.25
C LEU A 189 16.08 16.27 3.82
N ASN A 190 16.59 16.50 2.61
CA ASN A 190 17.78 15.79 2.11
C ASN A 190 19.06 16.18 2.88
N GLY A 191 19.12 17.39 3.42
CA GLY A 191 20.23 17.87 4.22
C GLY A 191 20.10 17.59 5.73
N SER A 192 18.94 17.13 6.19
CA SER A 192 18.69 16.92 7.61
C SER A 192 19.09 15.53 8.08
N ARG A 193 19.34 15.40 9.39
CA ARG A 193 19.55 14.10 10.03
C ARG A 193 18.24 13.53 10.56
N SER A 194 17.35 14.41 11.01
CA SER A 194 16.09 14.02 11.63
C SER A 194 15.02 15.08 11.45
N PHE A 195 13.77 14.65 11.63
CA PHE A 195 12.63 15.54 11.66
C PHE A 195 11.52 14.98 12.56
N SER A 196 10.59 15.86 12.90
CA SER A 196 9.45 15.55 13.74
C SER A 196 8.15 15.86 12.99
N LEU A 197 7.19 14.93 13.07
CA LEU A 197 5.84 15.12 12.55
C LEU A 197 4.83 15.06 13.69
N LEU A 198 3.81 15.90 13.66
CA LEU A 198 2.60 15.70 14.45
C LEU A 198 1.55 15.02 13.58
N LEU A 199 1.00 13.90 14.06
CA LEU A 199 -0.05 13.15 13.36
C LEU A 199 -1.42 13.79 13.68
N ASP A 200 -2.13 14.25 12.66
CA ASP A 200 -3.37 15.03 12.84
C ASP A 200 -4.62 14.16 12.67
N GLU A 201 -4.73 13.40 11.57
CA GLU A 201 -5.88 12.54 11.28
C GLU A 201 -5.42 11.20 10.73
N GLU A 202 -6.10 10.10 11.06
CA GLU A 202 -5.86 8.80 10.44
C GLU A 202 -6.74 8.63 9.19
N LEU A 203 -6.10 8.49 8.02
CA LEU A 203 -6.76 8.44 6.71
C LEU A 203 -7.14 7.01 6.29
N THR A 204 -6.59 6.00 6.96
CA THR A 204 -6.93 4.59 6.73
C THR A 204 -7.64 4.01 7.94
N PRO A 205 -8.67 3.16 7.79
CA PRO A 205 -9.31 2.54 8.93
C PRO A 205 -8.30 1.78 9.81
N SER A 206 -8.32 2.03 11.12
CA SER A 206 -7.47 1.34 12.10
C SER A 206 -7.76 -0.17 12.18
N GLU A 207 -8.92 -0.61 11.68
CA GLU A 207 -9.36 -2.01 11.62
C GLU A 207 -8.81 -2.76 10.39
N GLY A 208 -7.98 -2.12 9.57
CA GLY A 208 -7.43 -2.70 8.34
C GLY A 208 -6.32 -3.72 8.61
N THR A 209 -6.42 -4.89 7.98
CA THR A 209 -5.46 -6.01 7.97
C THR A 209 -4.11 -5.70 7.30
N GLY A 210 -3.80 -4.44 7.05
CA GLY A 210 -2.66 -4.01 6.24
C GLY A 210 -1.39 -3.82 7.06
N TYR A 211 -0.24 -3.92 6.37
CA TYR A 211 1.08 -3.62 6.91
C TYR A 211 1.33 -2.12 7.16
N ALA A 212 0.33 -1.26 6.97
CA ALA A 212 0.52 0.17 7.05
C ALA A 212 -0.74 0.95 7.45
N ARG A 213 -0.52 2.05 8.16
CA ARG A 213 -1.52 3.05 8.53
C ARG A 213 -1.11 4.40 7.96
N THR A 214 -2.07 5.15 7.43
CA THR A 214 -1.81 6.43 6.77
C THR A 214 -2.42 7.56 7.58
N PHE A 215 -1.69 8.66 7.72
CA PHE A 215 -2.12 9.82 8.50
C PHE A 215 -1.89 11.10 7.72
N SER A 216 -2.77 12.08 7.90
CA SER A 216 -2.39 13.47 7.68
C SER A 216 -1.48 13.91 8.82
N CYS A 217 -0.53 14.77 8.51
CA CYS A 217 0.45 15.24 9.47
C CYS A 217 1.02 16.58 9.07
N ARG A 218 1.69 17.21 10.03
CA ARG A 218 2.44 18.45 9.83
C ARG A 218 3.85 18.34 10.37
N LEU A 219 4.79 18.94 9.66
CA LEU A 219 6.18 19.04 10.08
C LEU A 219 6.30 20.01 11.25
N THR A 220 6.79 19.54 12.39
CA THR A 220 6.94 20.35 13.60
C THR A 220 8.38 20.77 13.85
N ALA A 221 9.36 19.96 13.44
CA ALA A 221 10.76 20.30 13.55
C ALA A 221 11.60 19.59 12.49
N VAL A 222 12.73 20.20 12.12
CA VAL A 222 13.84 19.56 11.39
C VAL A 222 15.12 19.83 12.16
N ASP A 223 15.84 18.78 12.52
CA ASP A 223 17.04 18.84 13.36
C ASP A 223 16.84 19.68 14.65
N GLY A 224 15.66 19.53 15.26
CA GLY A 224 15.27 20.24 16.48
C GLY A 224 14.88 21.71 16.31
N GLN A 225 14.91 22.25 15.09
CA GLN A 225 14.52 23.62 14.78
C GLN A 225 13.14 23.67 14.12
N LEU A 226 12.40 24.75 14.38
CA LEU A 226 11.14 25.00 13.69
C LEU A 226 11.42 25.16 12.19
N PRO A 227 10.67 24.47 11.31
CA PRO A 227 10.84 24.62 9.88
C PRO A 227 10.55 26.05 9.47
N SER A 228 11.47 26.66 8.71
CA SER A 228 11.32 27.99 8.13
C SER A 228 11.19 27.89 6.60
N GLY A 229 10.47 28.82 6.00
CA GLY A 229 10.31 28.89 4.54
C GLY A 229 9.08 28.15 4.00
N ASP A 230 9.15 27.80 2.71
CA ASP A 230 8.07 27.18 1.95
C ASP A 230 8.01 25.66 2.21
N VAL A 231 7.40 25.30 3.34
CA VAL A 231 7.14 23.91 3.74
C VAL A 231 5.67 23.56 3.48
N PRO A 232 5.37 22.36 2.94
CA PRO A 232 3.99 21.93 2.76
C PRO A 232 3.20 21.94 4.07
N LYS A 233 2.02 22.57 4.05
CA LYS A 233 1.15 22.66 5.23
C LYS A 233 0.54 21.32 5.63
N ASN A 234 0.17 20.51 4.63
CA ASN A 234 -0.49 19.23 4.81
C ASN A 234 0.37 18.14 4.20
N LEU A 235 1.01 17.34 5.04
CA LEU A 235 1.73 16.17 4.63
C LEU A 235 0.89 14.93 4.93
N CYS A 236 1.18 13.86 4.22
CA CYS A 236 0.63 12.54 4.44
C CYS A 236 1.79 11.61 4.78
N VAL A 237 1.68 10.88 5.88
CA VAL A 237 2.65 9.87 6.27
C VAL A 237 2.00 8.51 6.28
N LYS A 238 2.65 7.54 5.65
CA LYS A 238 2.32 6.13 5.79
C LYS A 238 3.33 5.44 6.70
N LEU A 239 2.84 4.89 7.80
CA LEU A 239 3.61 4.17 8.81
C LEU A 239 3.44 2.67 8.58
N PHE A 240 4.54 1.97 8.33
CA PHE A 240 4.54 0.53 8.16
C PHE A 240 4.80 -0.18 9.49
N ASP A 241 4.06 -1.26 9.77
CA ASP A 241 4.11 -1.95 11.06
C ASP A 241 3.71 -3.43 10.90
N ASP A 242 4.61 -4.33 11.26
CA ASP A 242 4.36 -5.77 11.27
C ASP A 242 3.35 -6.18 12.33
N HIS A 243 3.25 -5.43 13.43
CA HIS A 243 2.42 -5.78 14.57
C HIS A 243 0.93 -5.86 14.22
N ALA A 244 0.43 -4.85 13.53
CA ALA A 244 -0.97 -4.73 13.13
C ALA A 244 -1.33 -5.56 11.89
N ALA A 245 -0.35 -6.00 11.10
CA ALA A 245 -0.59 -6.73 9.87
C ALA A 245 -1.30 -8.07 10.13
N SER A 246 -2.32 -8.42 9.36
CA SER A 246 -2.87 -9.77 9.43
C SER A 246 -1.93 -10.73 8.70
N VAL A 247 -1.74 -11.91 9.27
CA VAL A 247 -1.00 -12.99 8.61
C VAL A 247 -1.98 -14.12 8.31
N PRO A 248 -2.00 -14.66 7.08
CA PRO A 248 -2.90 -15.74 6.73
C PRO A 248 -2.71 -16.95 7.66
N SER A 249 -3.81 -17.62 8.01
CA SER A 249 -3.74 -18.82 8.84
C SER A 249 -3.09 -19.96 8.08
N LEU A 250 -2.32 -20.81 8.76
CA LEU A 250 -1.78 -22.01 8.14
C LEU A 250 -2.88 -22.95 7.60
N SER A 251 -4.08 -22.92 8.19
CA SER A 251 -5.24 -23.69 7.72
C SER A 251 -5.70 -23.33 6.31
N ASP A 252 -5.36 -22.12 5.84
CA ASP A 252 -5.78 -21.61 4.54
C ASP A 252 -4.87 -22.13 3.41
N TYR A 253 -3.78 -22.82 3.75
CA TYR A 253 -2.75 -23.27 2.81
C TYR A 253 -2.46 -24.77 2.94
N PRO A 254 -2.13 -25.46 1.83
CA PRO A 254 -1.80 -26.87 1.85
C PRO A 254 -0.41 -27.16 2.46
N SER A 255 0.47 -26.15 2.57
CA SER A 255 1.82 -26.30 3.10
C SER A 255 2.41 -24.97 3.57
N LEU A 256 3.43 -25.03 4.45
CA LEU A 256 4.22 -23.86 4.86
C LEU A 256 4.92 -23.17 3.69
N ARG A 257 5.34 -23.95 2.68
CA ARG A 257 5.93 -23.41 1.45
C ARG A 257 4.95 -22.52 0.69
N THR A 258 3.71 -22.96 0.54
CA THR A 258 2.66 -22.16 -0.13
C THR A 258 2.27 -20.97 0.73
N TRP A 259 2.06 -21.17 2.04
CA TRP A 259 1.78 -20.08 2.97
C TRP A 259 2.84 -18.98 2.91
N SER A 260 4.11 -19.38 2.86
CA SER A 260 5.20 -18.41 2.82
C SER A 260 5.21 -17.53 1.58
N GLN A 261 4.52 -17.88 0.50
CA GLN A 261 4.42 -17.00 -0.69
C GLN A 261 3.65 -15.71 -0.37
N ASP A 262 2.70 -15.79 0.58
CA ASP A 262 1.88 -14.67 1.01
C ASP A 262 2.34 -14.07 2.35
N PHE A 263 3.49 -14.54 2.86
CA PHE A 263 4.16 -13.96 4.00
C PHE A 263 5.05 -12.79 3.56
N TYR A 264 4.76 -11.61 4.11
CA TYR A 264 5.49 -10.37 3.88
C TYR A 264 5.92 -9.76 5.21
N THR A 265 6.93 -8.90 5.14
CA THR A 265 7.28 -7.98 6.22
C THR A 265 6.85 -6.56 5.87
N ALA A 266 6.71 -5.71 6.88
CA ALA A 266 6.51 -4.28 6.73
C ALA A 266 7.61 -3.64 5.85
N GLU A 267 8.84 -4.14 5.97
CA GLU A 267 9.99 -3.72 5.16
C GLU A 267 9.83 -4.14 3.68
N ASP A 268 9.35 -5.35 3.39
CA ASP A 268 9.05 -5.79 2.01
C ASP A 268 7.97 -4.91 1.38
N MET A 269 6.88 -4.66 2.11
CA MET A 269 5.74 -3.88 1.62
C MET A 269 6.13 -2.44 1.31
N LEU A 270 6.91 -1.85 2.19
CA LEU A 270 7.50 -0.53 2.01
C LEU A 270 8.47 -0.49 0.83
N GLN A 271 9.36 -1.47 0.70
CA GLN A 271 10.32 -1.54 -0.41
C GLN A 271 9.57 -1.61 -1.75
N ASN A 272 8.52 -2.43 -1.83
CA ASN A 272 7.64 -2.51 -3.00
C ASN A 272 7.03 -1.14 -3.33
N GLU A 273 6.57 -0.40 -2.33
CA GLU A 273 6.00 0.94 -2.53
C GLU A 273 7.05 1.96 -2.98
N VAL A 274 8.24 1.97 -2.38
CA VAL A 274 9.37 2.80 -2.82
C VAL A 274 9.72 2.51 -4.27
N ASN A 275 9.80 1.24 -4.66
CA ASN A 275 10.11 0.85 -6.02
C ASN A 275 9.05 1.37 -7.00
N ALA A 276 7.77 1.34 -6.62
CA ALA A 276 6.69 1.90 -7.43
C ALA A 276 6.86 3.42 -7.59
N TYR A 277 7.12 4.15 -6.50
CA TYR A 277 7.36 5.60 -6.56
C TYR A 277 8.56 5.95 -7.45
N MET A 278 9.68 5.25 -7.30
CA MET A 278 10.90 5.50 -8.09
C MET A 278 10.67 5.23 -9.58
N ARG A 279 9.93 4.17 -9.95
CA ARG A 279 9.57 3.89 -11.36
C ARG A 279 8.67 4.97 -11.97
N LEU A 280 7.89 5.64 -11.12
CA LEU A 280 6.92 6.66 -11.53
C LEU A 280 7.39 8.10 -11.23
N GLU A 281 8.69 8.31 -10.99
CA GLU A 281 9.27 9.61 -10.65
C GLU A 281 8.90 10.70 -11.66
N HIS A 282 8.90 10.37 -12.95
CA HIS A 282 8.52 11.28 -14.04
C HIS A 282 7.08 11.82 -13.94
N ALA A 283 6.21 11.17 -13.16
CA ALA A 283 4.81 11.53 -12.95
C ALA A 283 4.54 12.13 -11.56
N TRP A 284 5.57 12.33 -10.72
CA TRP A 284 5.39 12.97 -9.41
C TRP A 284 4.85 14.39 -9.56
N GLY A 285 3.97 14.78 -8.63
CA GLY A 285 3.25 16.06 -8.69
C GLY A 285 2.03 16.05 -9.61
N THR A 286 1.81 15.01 -10.42
CA THR A 286 0.66 14.89 -11.35
C THR A 286 -0.38 13.88 -10.83
N VAL A 287 -0.57 12.75 -11.52
CA VAL A 287 -1.32 11.58 -11.02
C VAL A 287 -0.66 10.94 -9.81
N VAL A 288 0.67 10.99 -9.74
CA VAL A 288 1.44 10.50 -8.60
C VAL A 288 1.69 11.67 -7.65
N PRO A 289 1.42 11.52 -6.35
CA PRO A 289 1.81 12.52 -5.36
C PRO A 289 3.33 12.77 -5.32
N TYR A 290 3.76 13.92 -4.80
CA TYR A 290 5.18 14.11 -4.51
C TYR A 290 5.60 13.16 -3.39
N PHE A 291 6.70 12.43 -3.61
CA PHE A 291 7.31 11.53 -2.64
C PHE A 291 8.58 12.18 -2.10
N TYR A 292 8.68 12.33 -0.78
CA TYR A 292 9.81 12.99 -0.12
C TYR A 292 10.82 12.03 0.53
N GLY A 293 10.64 10.73 0.32
CA GLY A 293 11.57 9.72 0.79
C GLY A 293 10.99 8.77 1.82
N THR A 294 11.83 7.83 2.23
CA THR A 294 11.56 6.84 3.26
C THR A 294 12.49 7.01 4.45
N HIS A 295 11.89 7.19 5.63
CA HIS A 295 12.61 7.62 6.83
C HIS A 295 12.36 6.64 7.96
N ARG A 296 13.33 6.41 8.84
CA ARG A 296 13.17 5.46 9.94
C ARG A 296 12.66 6.18 11.18
N VAL A 297 11.59 5.70 11.80
CA VAL A 297 11.13 6.24 13.09
C VAL A 297 12.09 5.80 14.18
N SER A 298 12.67 6.77 14.88
CA SER A 298 13.71 6.54 15.89
C SER A 298 13.11 6.34 17.28
N GLU A 299 12.04 7.09 17.60
CA GLU A 299 11.37 7.03 18.88
C GLU A 299 9.86 7.18 18.72
N LEU A 300 9.14 6.28 19.38
CA LEU A 300 7.74 6.46 19.73
C LEU A 300 7.66 6.43 21.24
N VAL A 301 6.71 7.17 21.79
CA VAL A 301 6.37 7.13 23.23
C VAL A 301 6.02 5.69 23.70
N TYR A 302 5.81 4.75 22.76
CA TYR A 302 5.50 3.35 23.02
C TYR A 302 6.55 2.41 22.43
N PRO A 303 7.32 1.68 23.28
CA PRO A 303 8.42 0.81 22.85
C PRO A 303 7.98 -0.46 22.09
N ALA A 304 6.68 -0.78 22.06
CA ALA A 304 6.13 -1.97 21.38
C ALA A 304 6.11 -1.85 19.84
N LEU A 305 6.54 -0.73 19.28
CA LEU A 305 6.41 -0.39 17.86
C LEU A 305 7.80 -0.29 17.21
N ALA A 306 8.45 -1.44 17.03
CA ALA A 306 9.90 -1.49 16.86
C ALA A 306 10.45 -1.17 15.47
N VAL A 307 9.61 -1.06 14.42
CA VAL A 307 10.05 -0.54 13.12
C VAL A 307 8.91 0.18 12.47
N ARG A 308 9.09 1.47 12.20
CA ARG A 308 8.24 2.20 11.27
C ARG A 308 9.11 2.91 10.28
N THR A 309 8.85 2.68 9.01
CA THR A 309 9.32 3.59 7.98
C THR A 309 8.18 4.52 7.62
N VAL A 310 8.51 5.80 7.51
CA VAL A 310 7.63 6.89 7.07
C VAL A 310 7.79 7.01 5.56
N LEU A 311 6.69 6.87 4.81
CA LEU A 311 6.60 7.37 3.44
C LEU A 311 5.89 8.72 3.48
N LEU A 312 6.60 9.80 3.11
CA LEU A 312 6.08 11.16 3.21
C LEU A 312 5.61 11.68 1.85
N VAL A 313 4.37 12.14 1.81
CA VAL A 313 3.66 12.50 0.57
C VAL A 313 2.92 13.83 0.71
N HIS A 314 2.91 14.66 -0.33
CA HIS A 314 2.09 15.88 -0.37
C HIS A 314 0.84 15.74 -1.25
N THR A 315 -0.31 16.08 -0.68
CA THR A 315 -1.65 15.89 -1.28
C THR A 315 -2.53 17.15 -1.31
N SER A 316 -1.98 18.38 -1.29
CA SER A 316 -2.84 19.57 -1.40
C SER A 316 -3.68 19.57 -2.68
N GLY A 317 -4.94 19.98 -2.59
CA GLY A 317 -5.88 20.05 -3.74
C GLY A 317 -6.67 18.77 -4.01
N TRP A 318 -6.55 17.77 -3.14
CA TRP A 318 -7.29 16.52 -3.21
C TRP A 318 -8.40 16.47 -2.16
N THR A 319 -9.51 17.17 -2.38
CA THR A 319 -10.76 16.81 -1.69
C THR A 319 -11.41 15.70 -2.51
N ALA A 320 -11.60 14.53 -1.90
CA ALA A 320 -12.67 13.67 -2.39
C ALA A 320 -13.97 14.45 -2.19
N PRO A 321 -14.84 14.58 -3.20
CA PRO A 321 -16.14 15.21 -2.98
C PRO A 321 -16.89 14.35 -1.97
N GLY A 322 -17.27 14.96 -0.85
CA GLY A 322 -17.82 14.28 0.33
C GLY A 322 -16.89 14.25 1.55
N TRP A 323 -15.70 14.85 1.48
CA TRP A 323 -14.78 15.08 2.60
C TRP A 323 -14.66 16.57 2.97
N ASP A 324 -15.76 17.32 2.85
CA ASP A 324 -15.84 18.60 3.54
C ASP A 324 -16.23 18.29 4.99
N SER A 325 -15.27 18.45 5.91
CA SER A 325 -15.50 18.39 7.36
C SER A 325 -16.25 19.62 7.91
N ASP A 326 -16.60 20.56 7.05
CA ASP A 326 -17.40 21.75 7.40
C ASP A 326 -18.74 21.73 6.65
N GLY A 327 -19.67 20.89 7.11
CA GLY A 327 -21.01 20.88 6.56
C GLY A 327 -21.95 19.86 7.19
N VAL A 328 -22.85 20.36 8.05
CA VAL A 328 -24.08 19.72 8.55
C VAL A 328 -23.91 18.80 9.78
N CYS A 329 -23.68 19.43 10.93
CA CYS A 329 -24.43 19.04 12.12
C CYS A 329 -25.79 19.73 12.02
N ASP A 330 -26.84 18.99 11.68
CA ASP A 330 -28.18 19.18 12.25
C ASP A 330 -29.02 17.93 12.00
N GLU A 331 -29.47 17.35 13.12
CA GLU A 331 -30.60 16.45 13.33
C GLU A 331 -31.07 15.52 12.20
N VAL A 332 -30.80 14.20 12.32
CA VAL A 332 -31.84 13.17 12.13
C VAL A 332 -31.60 11.98 13.07
N ARG A 333 -32.70 11.57 13.71
CA ARG A 333 -32.91 10.54 14.72
C ARG A 333 -32.56 9.11 14.29
N GLU A 334 -32.32 8.31 15.34
CA GLU A 334 -32.18 6.85 15.42
C GLU A 334 -33.11 6.03 14.50
N GLU A 335 -32.54 5.02 13.82
CA GLU A 335 -33.09 3.65 13.75
C GLU A 335 -31.95 2.62 13.51
N PRO A 336 -32.07 1.35 13.97
CA PRO A 336 -30.95 0.41 14.06
C PRO A 336 -30.87 -0.60 12.89
N GLY A 337 -29.66 -0.82 12.39
CA GLY A 337 -29.19 -2.04 11.70
C GLY A 337 -28.36 -1.80 10.42
N PRO A 338 -27.67 -2.82 9.85
CA PRO A 338 -27.05 -4.02 10.43
C PRO A 338 -25.49 -3.99 10.32
N THR A 339 -24.84 -4.83 11.13
CA THR A 339 -23.39 -5.12 11.16
C THR A 339 -22.82 -5.59 9.80
N PHE A 340 -21.72 -4.95 9.35
CA PHE A 340 -20.96 -5.35 8.17
C PHE A 340 -19.83 -6.33 8.51
N ARG A 341 -19.82 -7.49 7.86
CA ARG A 341 -18.66 -8.41 7.81
C ARG A 341 -17.78 -8.05 6.62
N CYS A 342 -16.48 -7.89 6.87
CA CYS A 342 -15.49 -7.65 5.84
C CYS A 342 -15.27 -8.91 4.97
N CYS A 343 -15.30 -8.73 3.63
CA CYS A 343 -15.06 -9.80 2.66
C CYS A 343 -13.57 -10.15 2.62
N SER A 344 -13.21 -11.35 3.07
CA SER A 344 -11.94 -12.00 2.70
C SER A 344 -12.04 -12.46 1.24
N ASN A 345 -10.97 -12.29 0.47
CA ASN A 345 -10.79 -12.97 -0.81
C ASN A 345 -10.83 -14.48 -0.58
N ARG A 346 -11.96 -15.13 -0.88
CA ARG A 346 -12.04 -16.59 -1.02
C ARG A 346 -11.69 -16.94 -2.45
N ILE A 347 -10.49 -17.46 -2.66
CA ILE A 347 -10.19 -18.28 -3.83
C ILE A 347 -10.92 -19.62 -3.61
N SER A 348 -12.07 -19.78 -4.27
CA SER A 348 -12.77 -21.07 -4.32
C SER A 348 -12.01 -22.00 -5.25
N ALA A 349 -11.25 -22.93 -4.68
CA ALA A 349 -10.75 -24.08 -5.43
C ALA A 349 -11.96 -24.95 -5.83
N ARG A 350 -12.37 -24.87 -7.11
CA ARG A 350 -13.30 -25.85 -7.68
C ARG A 350 -12.60 -27.21 -7.72
N SER A 351 -13.00 -28.11 -6.85
CA SER A 351 -12.68 -29.54 -6.97
C SER A 351 -13.34 -30.09 -8.24
N ARG A 352 -12.53 -30.65 -9.14
CA ARG A 352 -13.05 -31.52 -10.20
C ARG A 352 -13.32 -32.90 -9.58
N SER A 353 -14.58 -33.32 -9.64
CA SER A 353 -15.00 -34.70 -9.40
C SER A 353 -14.36 -35.62 -10.46
N PRO A 354 -13.94 -36.85 -10.08
CA PRO A 354 -13.43 -37.83 -11.03
C PRO A 354 -14.58 -38.45 -11.83
N HIS A 355 -14.44 -38.45 -13.15
CA HIS A 355 -15.30 -39.25 -14.03
C HIS A 355 -15.10 -40.74 -13.74
N SER A 356 -16.21 -41.43 -13.43
CA SER A 356 -16.33 -42.88 -13.51
C SER A 356 -16.11 -43.37 -14.95
N PRO A 357 -15.65 -44.62 -15.14
CA PRO A 357 -15.39 -45.18 -16.46
C PRO A 357 -16.70 -45.63 -17.11
N ILE A 358 -16.78 -45.45 -18.43
CA ILE A 358 -17.80 -46.09 -19.26
C ILE A 358 -17.07 -47.20 -20.05
N CYS A 359 -17.56 -48.44 -19.89
CA CYS A 359 -17.33 -49.54 -20.82
C CYS A 359 -18.12 -49.32 -22.11
#